data_AF-A0A915B8S6-F1
#
_entry.id   AF-A0A915B8S6-F1
#
_cell.length_a   1.000
_cell.length_b   1.000
_cell.length_c   1.000
_cell.angle_alpha   90.00
_cell.angle_beta   90.00
_cell.angle_gamma   90.00
#
_symmetry.space_group_name_H-M   'P 1'
#
loop_
_entity.id
_entity.type
_entity.pdbx_description
1 polymer ?
#
loop_
_entity_poly.entity_id
_entity_poly.type
_entity_poly.pdbx_seq_one_letter_code
_entity_poly.pdbx_strand_id
1 'polypeptide(L)'
;MMNGTDDGEYLIGTGQEDRRTLGKVYKWNGMDKLPADLWSSEQARMINGTDGQLFPPLLSLSEDRYLFIGQLKRSIYMRYKMGVEFEGVNALRFYVPFEEYDYSRVENKGFCSPSTPIFFDNITQPEGCLPAGLLDISQTLPGHARIYISGSHFFNSPSVVYQNFSGLAEPSSDDETFIYIEPTAGLVIYAKQMSQINVGMIAGNLRILSKMRNLIVPVLWLNETIRIDDATRQQLLSSFILLKQK
;
A
#
# COMPACT_ATOMS: atom_id res chain seq x y z
N MET A 1 -6.90 -4.46 11.09
CA MET A 1 -6.56 -4.55 12.53
C MET A 1 -7.30 -5.73 13.15
N MET A 2 -6.59 -6.63 13.83
CA MET A 2 -7.21 -7.65 14.69
C MET A 2 -7.20 -7.12 16.13
N ASN A 3 -8.28 -7.37 16.88
CA ASN A 3 -8.45 -6.80 18.21
C ASN A 3 -7.40 -7.37 19.18
N GLY A 4 -6.63 -6.49 19.82
CA GLY A 4 -5.65 -6.87 20.85
C GLY A 4 -4.38 -7.54 20.34
N THR A 5 -4.03 -7.35 19.06
CA THR A 5 -2.80 -7.89 18.46
C THR A 5 -2.00 -6.80 17.74
N ASP A 6 -0.68 -6.93 17.71
CA ASP A 6 0.20 -6.11 16.85
C ASP A 6 0.49 -6.80 15.50
N ASP A 7 1.12 -6.06 14.58
CA ASP A 7 1.59 -6.53 13.28
C ASP A 7 3.11 -6.77 13.24
N GLY A 8 3.75 -6.94 14.40
CA GLY A 8 5.16 -7.25 14.58
C GLY A 8 5.97 -6.16 15.29
N GLU A 9 7.22 -6.50 15.61
CA GLU A 9 8.19 -5.58 16.23
C GLU A 9 8.94 -4.77 15.15
N TYR A 10 9.03 -3.46 15.33
CA TYR A 10 9.74 -2.57 14.41
C TYR A 10 10.96 -1.92 15.09
N LEU A 11 12.12 -2.01 14.45
CA LEU A 11 13.30 -1.21 14.81
C LEU A 11 13.30 0.06 13.97
N ILE A 12 13.07 1.21 14.61
CA ILE A 12 12.86 2.49 13.94
C ILE A 12 13.98 3.49 14.29
N GLY A 13 14.42 4.26 13.29
CA GLY A 13 15.38 5.35 13.47
C GLY A 13 14.78 6.54 14.21
N THR A 14 15.47 6.97 15.27
CA THR A 14 15.05 8.12 16.09
C THR A 14 15.36 9.47 15.45
N GLY A 15 16.23 9.49 14.42
CA GLY A 15 16.66 10.74 13.78
C GLY A 15 17.62 11.61 14.60
N GLN A 16 18.10 11.12 15.76
CA GLN A 16 18.92 11.91 16.69
C GLN A 16 20.25 12.37 16.07
N GLU A 17 20.97 11.46 15.40
CA GLU A 17 22.26 11.74 14.76
C GLU A 17 22.09 12.32 13.34
N ASP A 18 21.06 11.85 12.62
CA ASP A 18 20.73 12.33 11.28
C ASP A 18 19.21 12.37 11.10
N ARG A 19 18.66 13.58 10.96
CA ARG A 19 17.22 13.80 10.74
C ARG A 19 16.64 12.98 9.59
N ARG A 20 17.43 12.63 8.57
CA ARG A 20 17.00 11.83 7.41
C ARG A 20 16.64 10.39 7.78
N THR A 21 17.05 9.94 8.96
CA THR A 21 16.77 8.59 9.48
C THR A 21 15.54 8.54 10.37
N LEU A 22 14.92 9.69 10.68
CA LEU A 22 13.73 9.75 11.51
C LEU A 22 12.60 8.91 10.90
N GLY A 23 12.03 8.00 11.70
CA GLY A 23 10.93 7.13 11.27
C GLY A 23 11.34 6.00 10.33
N LYS A 24 12.62 5.91 9.92
CA LYS A 24 13.08 4.85 9.02
C LYS A 24 12.96 3.49 9.71
N VAL A 25 12.32 2.53 9.04
CA VAL A 25 12.28 1.14 9.50
C VAL A 25 13.57 0.45 9.08
N TYR A 26 14.34 -0.02 10.06
CA TYR A 26 15.56 -0.80 9.83
C TYR A 26 15.31 -2.30 9.87
N LYS A 27 14.42 -2.74 10.76
CA LYS A 27 14.06 -4.14 10.92
C LYS A 27 12.59 -4.30 11.24
N TRP A 28 12.04 -5.42 10.80
CA TRP A 28 10.73 -5.92 11.21
C TRP A 28 10.87 -7.35 11.71
N ASN A 29 10.41 -7.63 12.93
CA ASN A 29 10.58 -8.91 13.63
C ASN A 29 12.05 -9.38 13.64
N GLY A 30 12.97 -8.45 13.92
CA GLY A 30 14.42 -8.71 13.95
C GLY A 30 15.08 -8.89 12.57
N MET A 31 14.31 -8.91 11.48
CA MET A 31 14.80 -9.08 10.11
C MET A 31 15.02 -7.73 9.44
N ASP A 32 16.16 -7.54 8.79
CA ASP A 32 16.47 -6.39 7.93
C ASP A 32 16.04 -6.58 6.47
N LYS A 33 15.66 -7.81 6.11
CA LYS A 33 15.12 -8.21 4.81
C LYS A 33 14.16 -9.36 4.99
N LEU A 34 13.08 -9.36 4.22
CA LEU A 34 12.07 -10.40 4.29
C LEU A 34 12.61 -11.78 3.83
N PRO A 35 12.03 -12.87 4.34
CA PRO A 35 12.36 -14.23 3.93
C PRO A 35 12.10 -14.53 2.44
N ALA A 36 12.86 -15.47 1.87
CA ALA A 36 12.82 -15.83 0.44
C ALA A 36 11.59 -16.65 0.03
N ASP A 37 10.87 -17.22 0.99
CA ASP A 37 9.59 -17.91 0.79
C ASP A 37 8.42 -16.94 0.63
N LEU A 38 8.57 -15.67 1.01
CA LEU A 38 7.54 -14.65 0.80
C LEU A 38 7.58 -14.06 -0.60
N TRP A 39 8.76 -13.59 -1.04
CA TRP A 39 8.94 -12.94 -2.34
C TRP A 39 10.21 -13.42 -3.04
N SER A 40 10.17 -13.51 -4.37
CA SER A 40 11.22 -14.21 -5.13
C SER A 40 12.47 -13.37 -5.39
N SER A 41 12.34 -12.04 -5.52
CA SER A 41 13.48 -11.15 -5.77
C SER A 41 14.05 -10.57 -4.47
N GLU A 42 15.32 -10.17 -4.51
CA GLU A 42 15.91 -9.43 -3.39
C GLU A 42 15.22 -8.08 -3.17
N GLN A 43 14.94 -7.35 -4.25
CA GLN A 43 14.25 -6.06 -4.20
C GLN A 43 12.88 -6.15 -3.53
N ALA A 44 12.09 -7.17 -3.86
CA ALA A 44 10.75 -7.36 -3.29
C ALA A 44 10.77 -7.65 -1.79
N ARG A 45 11.92 -8.11 -1.27
CA ARG A 45 12.11 -8.45 0.15
C ARG A 45 12.67 -7.29 0.97
N MET A 46 13.08 -6.19 0.33
CA MET A 46 13.65 -5.05 1.04
C MET A 46 12.61 -4.35 1.92
N ILE A 47 13.03 -4.01 3.13
CA ILE A 47 12.29 -3.17 4.08
C ILE A 47 12.76 -1.73 3.84
N ASN A 48 11.92 -0.93 3.19
CA ASN A 48 12.26 0.41 2.71
C ASN A 48 11.36 1.48 3.33
N GLY A 49 11.95 2.61 3.69
CA GLY A 49 11.23 3.80 4.11
C GLY A 49 10.75 3.76 5.56
N THR A 50 9.58 4.32 5.82
CA THR A 50 8.99 4.43 7.17
C THR A 50 7.82 3.46 7.34
N ASP A 51 7.16 3.47 8.49
CA ASP A 51 5.91 2.73 8.72
C ASP A 51 4.67 3.51 8.24
N GLY A 52 4.86 4.70 7.68
CA GLY A 52 3.80 5.57 7.18
C GLY A 52 3.20 6.55 8.19
N GLN A 53 3.58 6.50 9.47
CA GLN A 53 3.04 7.43 10.47
C GLN A 53 3.69 8.81 10.39
N LEU A 54 5.01 8.84 10.12
CA LEU A 54 5.78 10.05 9.94
C LEU A 54 6.89 9.83 8.90
N PHE A 55 7.41 10.93 8.39
CA PHE A 55 8.48 10.96 7.40
C PHE A 55 9.62 11.88 7.84
N PRO A 56 10.83 11.70 7.33
CA PRO A 56 11.92 12.63 7.60
C PRO A 56 11.54 14.08 7.26
N PRO A 57 11.94 15.05 8.09
CA PRO A 57 11.61 16.46 7.90
C PRO A 57 12.33 17.06 6.69
N LEU A 58 11.80 18.18 6.20
CA LEU A 58 12.26 18.89 5.00
C LEU A 58 12.09 18.04 3.73
N LEU A 59 10.85 17.69 3.43
CA LEU A 59 10.49 16.87 2.28
C LEU A 59 10.96 17.48 0.95
N SER A 60 11.62 16.65 0.13
CA SER A 60 11.81 16.92 -1.30
C SER A 60 10.56 16.57 -2.12
N LEU A 61 10.30 17.34 -3.18
CA LEU A 61 9.23 17.05 -4.15
C LEU A 61 9.65 16.03 -5.22
N SER A 62 10.95 15.80 -5.40
CA SER A 62 11.49 14.95 -6.46
C SER A 62 11.67 13.48 -6.06
N GLU A 63 11.38 13.16 -4.81
CA GLU A 63 11.66 11.85 -4.23
C GLU A 63 10.37 11.13 -3.87
N ASP A 64 10.27 9.87 -4.29
CA ASP A 64 9.22 8.98 -3.85
C ASP A 64 9.38 8.67 -2.34
N ARG A 65 8.26 8.45 -1.66
CA ARG A 65 8.19 8.12 -0.23
C ARG A 65 7.91 6.64 -0.08
N TYR A 66 8.87 5.90 0.47
CA TYR A 66 8.72 4.47 0.72
C TYR A 66 8.05 4.24 2.06
N LEU A 67 7.21 3.20 2.11
CA LEU A 67 6.54 2.74 3.32
C LEU A 67 6.66 1.22 3.37
N PHE A 68 7.05 0.68 4.51
CA PHE A 68 6.97 -0.75 4.78
C PHE A 68 5.67 -1.06 5.52
N ILE A 69 4.84 -1.92 4.92
CA ILE A 69 3.54 -2.32 5.47
C ILE A 69 3.65 -3.75 5.99
N GLY A 70 3.83 -3.91 7.30
CA GLY A 70 4.03 -5.24 7.93
C GLY A 70 2.89 -6.22 7.65
N GLN A 71 1.64 -5.75 7.63
CA GLN A 71 0.47 -6.56 7.30
C GLN A 71 0.50 -7.15 5.88
N LEU A 72 1.07 -6.41 4.92
CA LEU A 72 1.27 -6.89 3.54
C LEU A 72 2.62 -7.58 3.35
N LYS A 73 3.51 -7.49 4.35
CA LYS A 73 4.91 -7.92 4.30
C LYS A 73 5.61 -7.39 3.04
N ARG A 74 5.41 -6.11 2.70
CA ARG A 74 5.96 -5.50 1.49
C ARG A 74 6.23 -4.02 1.72
N SER A 75 7.26 -3.51 1.07
CA SER A 75 7.45 -2.07 0.90
C SER A 75 6.76 -1.58 -0.37
N ILE A 76 6.07 -0.45 -0.28
CA ILE A 76 5.50 0.28 -1.42
C ILE A 76 6.09 1.69 -1.48
N TYR A 77 5.90 2.40 -2.59
CA TYR A 77 6.20 3.83 -2.66
C TYR A 77 4.99 4.69 -3.02
N MET A 78 5.03 5.93 -2.57
CA MET A 78 4.07 6.97 -2.91
C MET A 78 4.79 8.13 -3.60
N ARG A 79 4.15 8.68 -4.63
CA ARG A 79 4.71 9.75 -5.46
C ARG A 79 4.03 11.08 -5.18
N TYR A 80 4.80 12.16 -5.21
CA TYR A 80 4.25 13.51 -5.10
C TYR A 80 3.26 13.79 -6.25
N LYS A 81 2.10 14.35 -5.92
CA LYS A 81 1.06 14.75 -6.88
C LYS A 81 0.97 16.26 -6.99
N MET A 82 0.74 16.93 -5.86
CA MET A 82 0.51 18.38 -5.80
C MET A 82 0.61 18.93 -4.38
N GLY A 83 0.80 20.25 -4.25
CA GLY A 83 0.59 20.97 -3.00
C GLY A 83 -0.89 21.13 -2.69
N VAL A 84 -1.25 21.09 -1.41
CA VAL A 84 -2.62 21.24 -0.92
C VAL A 84 -2.62 22.07 0.37
N GLU A 85 -3.72 22.74 0.65
CA GLU A 85 -4.00 23.29 1.98
C GLU A 85 -5.09 22.42 2.63
N PHE A 86 -4.82 21.91 3.82
CA PHE A 86 -5.77 21.13 4.60
C PHE A 86 -5.96 21.79 5.95
N GLU A 87 -7.16 22.35 6.17
CA GLU A 87 -7.55 22.99 7.43
C GLU A 87 -6.56 24.07 7.91
N GLY A 88 -6.05 24.89 6.97
CA GLY A 88 -5.09 25.95 7.24
C GLY A 88 -3.63 25.48 7.39
N VAL A 89 -3.34 24.20 7.16
CA VAL A 89 -1.97 23.67 7.11
C VAL A 89 -1.58 23.36 5.66
N ASN A 90 -0.46 23.94 5.22
CA ASN A 90 0.12 23.59 3.91
C ASN A 90 0.70 22.18 3.95
N ALA A 91 0.36 21.37 2.97
CA ALA A 91 0.84 20.00 2.85
C ALA A 91 1.11 19.60 1.40
N LEU A 92 1.74 18.45 1.25
CA LEU A 92 2.03 17.82 -0.03
C LEU A 92 1.19 16.55 -0.12
N ARG A 93 0.44 16.40 -1.21
CA ARG A 93 -0.31 15.18 -1.52
C ARG A 93 0.60 14.15 -2.19
N PHE A 94 0.71 12.99 -1.58
CA PHE A 94 1.33 11.80 -2.15
C PHE A 94 0.27 10.73 -2.44
N TYR A 95 0.43 9.96 -3.52
CA TYR A 95 -0.49 8.90 -3.94
C TYR A 95 0.28 7.63 -4.31
N VAL A 96 -0.40 6.48 -4.31
CA VAL A 96 0.18 5.23 -4.82
C VAL A 96 0.02 5.18 -6.35
N PRO A 97 1.10 5.21 -7.12
CA PRO A 97 1.01 5.21 -8.58
C PRO A 97 0.71 3.81 -9.15
N PHE A 98 0.13 3.75 -10.36
CA PHE A 98 -0.22 2.50 -11.04
C PHE A 98 0.98 1.55 -11.15
N GLU A 99 2.17 2.12 -11.39
CA GLU A 99 3.41 1.40 -11.59
C GLU A 99 3.90 0.64 -10.36
N GLU A 100 3.36 0.88 -9.16
CA GLU A 100 3.63 0.07 -7.96
C GLU A 100 3.10 -1.38 -8.10
N TYR A 101 2.02 -1.54 -8.87
CA TYR A 101 1.35 -2.83 -9.09
C TYR A 101 1.37 -3.25 -10.57
N ASP A 102 2.24 -2.66 -11.38
CA ASP A 102 2.45 -3.07 -12.77
C ASP A 102 3.53 -4.15 -12.86
N TYR A 103 3.11 -5.38 -13.15
CA TYR A 103 4.00 -6.53 -13.26
C TYR A 103 4.78 -6.60 -14.59
N SER A 104 4.59 -5.66 -15.52
CA SER A 104 5.48 -5.51 -16.67
C SER A 104 6.87 -5.00 -16.25
N ARG A 105 6.93 -4.29 -15.12
CA ARG A 105 8.12 -3.69 -14.55
C ARG A 105 8.99 -4.72 -13.83
N VAL A 106 10.32 -4.64 -14.03
CA VAL A 106 11.29 -5.59 -13.46
C VAL A 106 11.26 -5.57 -11.93
N GLU A 107 11.01 -4.40 -11.34
CA GLU A 107 10.97 -4.17 -9.91
C GLU A 107 9.82 -4.95 -9.23
N ASN A 108 8.74 -5.19 -9.98
CA ASN A 108 7.53 -5.86 -9.46
C ASN A 108 7.49 -7.37 -9.71
N LYS A 109 8.38 -7.90 -10.56
CA LYS A 109 8.44 -9.35 -10.84
C LYS A 109 8.67 -10.21 -9.60
N GLY A 110 9.32 -9.65 -8.58
CA GLY A 110 9.57 -10.34 -7.31
C GLY A 110 8.30 -10.68 -6.52
N PHE A 111 7.18 -10.00 -6.79
CA PHE A 111 5.89 -10.21 -6.14
C PHE A 111 4.98 -11.18 -6.91
N CYS A 112 5.48 -11.75 -8.01
CA CYS A 112 4.82 -12.81 -8.77
C CYS A 112 5.22 -14.18 -8.23
N SER A 113 4.32 -15.16 -8.35
CA SER A 113 4.56 -16.55 -7.97
C SER A 113 4.20 -17.49 -9.13
N PRO A 114 5.07 -18.47 -9.48
CA PRO A 114 4.71 -19.51 -10.43
C PRO A 114 3.45 -20.31 -10.05
N SER A 115 3.04 -20.23 -8.78
CA SER A 115 1.83 -20.87 -8.26
C SER A 115 0.55 -20.04 -8.42
N THR A 116 0.66 -18.76 -8.82
CA THR A 116 -0.51 -17.88 -9.00
C THR A 116 -1.41 -18.43 -10.12
N PRO A 117 -2.68 -18.76 -9.83
CA PRO A 117 -3.58 -19.32 -10.83
C PRO A 117 -3.91 -18.34 -11.95
N ILE A 118 -4.27 -18.88 -13.11
CA ILE A 118 -4.71 -18.09 -14.27
C ILE A 118 -6.22 -17.84 -14.17
N PHE A 119 -6.59 -16.56 -14.18
CA PHE A 119 -7.97 -16.07 -14.12
C PHE A 119 -8.38 -15.38 -15.43
N PHE A 120 -7.44 -14.72 -16.10
CA PHE A 120 -7.67 -13.94 -17.33
C PHE A 120 -6.81 -14.46 -18.49
N ASP A 121 -6.98 -13.86 -19.66
CA ASP A 121 -6.12 -14.14 -20.81
C ASP A 121 -4.66 -13.68 -20.57
N ASN A 122 -3.76 -14.14 -21.45
CA ASN A 122 -2.33 -13.83 -21.38
C ASN A 122 -1.98 -12.37 -21.69
N ILE A 123 -2.95 -11.57 -22.16
CA ILE A 123 -2.79 -10.14 -22.40
C ILE A 123 -3.00 -9.38 -21.08
N THR A 124 -4.03 -9.77 -20.34
CA THR A 124 -4.43 -9.14 -19.08
C THR A 124 -3.58 -9.60 -17.91
N GLN A 125 -3.26 -10.90 -17.87
CA GLN A 125 -2.56 -11.53 -16.76
C GLN A 125 -1.24 -12.13 -17.25
N PRO A 126 -0.09 -11.53 -16.90
CA PRO A 126 1.21 -12.16 -17.14
C PRO A 126 1.31 -13.49 -16.40
N GLU A 127 1.99 -14.46 -17.01
CA GLU A 127 2.21 -15.78 -16.39
C GLU A 127 2.88 -15.64 -15.01
N GLY A 128 2.33 -16.32 -14.00
CA GLY A 128 2.80 -16.27 -12.63
C GLY A 128 2.49 -14.96 -11.87
N CYS A 129 1.76 -14.01 -12.45
CA CYS A 129 1.35 -12.78 -11.79
C CYS A 129 -0.19 -12.66 -11.80
N LEU A 130 -0.73 -11.74 -10.99
CA LEU A 130 -2.10 -11.25 -11.17
C LEU A 130 -2.13 -10.15 -12.25
N PRO A 131 -3.32 -9.74 -12.75
CA PRO A 131 -3.44 -8.49 -13.50
C PRO A 131 -2.90 -7.29 -12.70
N ALA A 132 -2.48 -6.24 -13.41
CA ALA A 132 -1.99 -5.02 -12.77
C ALA A 132 -3.05 -4.40 -11.83
N GLY A 133 -2.58 -3.78 -10.74
CA GLY A 133 -3.43 -3.19 -9.70
C GLY A 133 -3.91 -4.17 -8.62
N LEU A 134 -3.61 -5.47 -8.75
CA LEU A 134 -3.81 -6.47 -7.70
C LEU A 134 -2.47 -6.90 -7.09
N LEU A 135 -2.49 -7.35 -5.84
CA LEU A 135 -1.36 -7.95 -5.13
C LEU A 135 -1.76 -9.32 -4.59
N ASP A 136 -0.99 -10.35 -4.93
CA ASP A 136 -1.14 -11.69 -4.36
C ASP A 136 -0.47 -11.75 -2.98
N ILE A 137 -1.26 -11.84 -1.91
CA ILE A 137 -0.74 -12.00 -0.54
C ILE A 137 -0.88 -13.44 -0.03
N SER A 138 -1.16 -14.41 -0.89
CA SER A 138 -1.42 -15.79 -0.45
C SER A 138 -0.23 -16.36 0.33
N GLN A 139 1.00 -16.10 -0.10
CA GLN A 139 2.21 -16.59 0.57
C GLN A 139 2.45 -15.95 1.95
N THR A 140 1.86 -14.77 2.20
CA THR A 140 2.02 -14.08 3.47
C THR A 140 1.02 -14.57 4.52
N LEU A 141 0.01 -15.35 4.13
CA LEU A 141 -1.10 -15.77 4.98
C LEU A 141 -0.99 -17.24 5.43
N PRO A 142 -1.46 -17.56 6.65
CA PRO A 142 -1.56 -18.95 7.10
C PRO A 142 -2.38 -19.81 6.14
N GLY A 143 -1.87 -20.99 5.80
CA GLY A 143 -2.56 -21.94 4.92
C GLY A 143 -2.62 -21.52 3.44
N HIS A 144 -1.88 -20.48 3.04
CA HIS A 144 -1.78 -20.01 1.66
C HIS A 144 -3.13 -19.73 0.99
N ALA A 145 -4.07 -19.14 1.75
CA ALA A 145 -5.38 -18.77 1.25
C ALA A 145 -5.24 -17.76 0.09
N ARG A 146 -5.99 -17.96 -0.99
CA ARG A 146 -5.95 -17.14 -2.21
C ARG A 146 -6.63 -15.79 -2.01
N ILE A 147 -6.02 -14.92 -1.22
CA ILE A 147 -6.47 -13.57 -0.93
C ILE A 147 -5.62 -12.59 -1.70
N TYR A 148 -6.30 -11.69 -2.42
CA TYR A 148 -5.67 -10.67 -3.26
C TYR A 148 -6.11 -9.28 -2.83
N ILE A 149 -5.16 -8.36 -2.71
CA ILE A 149 -5.43 -6.96 -2.34
C ILE A 149 -5.47 -6.10 -3.60
N SER A 150 -6.38 -5.15 -3.68
CA SER A 150 -6.44 -4.15 -4.75
C SER A 150 -6.89 -2.79 -4.19
N GLY A 151 -6.91 -1.75 -5.04
CA GLY A 151 -7.71 -0.55 -4.77
C GLY A 151 -9.21 -0.90 -4.71
N SER A 152 -10.02 -0.06 -4.04
CA SER A 152 -11.48 -0.22 -4.03
C SER A 152 -12.04 -0.14 -5.45
N HIS A 153 -13.07 -0.94 -5.71
CA HIS A 153 -13.67 -1.11 -7.04
C HIS A 153 -12.65 -1.51 -8.13
N PHE A 154 -11.52 -2.10 -7.75
CA PHE A 154 -10.38 -2.39 -8.63
C PHE A 154 -9.78 -1.13 -9.29
N PHE A 155 -9.71 -0.03 -8.54
CA PHE A 155 -8.98 1.17 -8.96
C PHE A 155 -7.55 0.84 -9.38
N ASN A 156 -7.10 1.45 -10.48
CA ASN A 156 -5.82 1.16 -11.15
C ASN A 156 -5.67 -0.28 -11.69
N SER A 157 -6.76 -1.01 -11.92
CA SER A 157 -6.72 -2.29 -12.65
C SER A 157 -7.34 -2.21 -14.06
N PRO A 158 -6.95 -3.12 -14.98
CA PRO A 158 -7.61 -3.26 -16.28
C PRO A 158 -9.11 -3.50 -16.14
N SER A 159 -9.91 -2.90 -17.03
CA SER A 159 -11.38 -2.91 -16.90
C SER A 159 -12.01 -4.30 -16.91
N VAL A 160 -11.41 -5.25 -17.62
CA VAL A 160 -11.83 -6.65 -17.67
C VAL A 160 -11.86 -7.33 -16.29
N VAL A 161 -11.10 -6.81 -15.30
CA VAL A 161 -11.07 -7.33 -13.93
C VAL A 161 -12.41 -7.09 -13.23
N TYR A 162 -13.07 -5.95 -13.49
CA TYR A 162 -14.28 -5.54 -12.76
C TYR A 162 -15.56 -5.55 -13.59
N GLN A 163 -15.47 -5.48 -14.92
CA GLN A 163 -16.64 -5.46 -15.82
C GLN A 163 -17.51 -6.72 -15.77
N ASN A 164 -16.97 -7.84 -15.28
CA ASN A 164 -17.71 -9.09 -15.13
C ASN A 164 -18.63 -9.13 -13.89
N PHE A 165 -18.57 -8.11 -13.03
CA PHE A 165 -19.41 -8.01 -11.84
C PHE A 165 -20.57 -7.03 -12.09
N SER A 166 -21.79 -7.47 -11.77
CA SER A 166 -22.94 -6.56 -11.68
C SER A 166 -23.02 -5.98 -10.27
N GLY A 167 -23.40 -4.70 -10.17
CA GLY A 167 -23.56 -4.01 -8.89
C GLY A 167 -22.29 -3.37 -8.32
N LEU A 168 -21.14 -3.54 -8.96
CA LEU A 168 -19.92 -2.80 -8.64
C LEU A 168 -19.93 -1.46 -9.39
N ALA A 169 -19.64 -0.35 -8.69
CA ALA A 169 -19.42 0.94 -9.35
C ALA A 169 -18.11 0.90 -10.16
N GLU A 170 -18.03 1.68 -11.25
CA GLU A 170 -16.76 1.84 -11.96
C GLU A 170 -15.77 2.60 -11.06
N PRO A 171 -14.49 2.17 -11.01
CA PRO A 171 -13.49 2.83 -10.21
C PRO A 171 -13.27 4.28 -10.65
N SER A 172 -13.17 5.18 -9.68
CA SER A 172 -13.08 6.62 -9.90
C SER A 172 -12.01 7.27 -9.03
N SER A 173 -11.86 8.59 -9.11
CA SER A 173 -10.93 9.32 -8.23
C SER A 173 -11.25 9.17 -6.73
N ASP A 174 -12.48 8.77 -6.38
CA ASP A 174 -12.87 8.52 -4.99
C ASP A 174 -12.25 7.25 -4.42
N ASP A 175 -11.70 6.37 -5.27
CA ASP A 175 -11.02 5.14 -4.89
C ASP A 175 -9.49 5.33 -4.76
N GLU A 176 -8.99 6.56 -4.94
CA GLU A 176 -7.56 6.84 -4.82
C GLU A 176 -7.09 6.80 -3.35
N THR A 177 -6.03 6.03 -3.10
CA THR A 177 -5.27 6.09 -1.84
C THR A 177 -4.24 7.22 -1.88
N PHE A 178 -4.29 8.11 -0.88
CA PHE A 178 -3.38 9.24 -0.78
C PHE A 178 -3.14 9.68 0.67
N ILE A 179 -2.04 10.40 0.88
CA ILE A 179 -1.68 11.02 2.16
C ILE A 179 -1.29 12.48 1.95
N TYR A 180 -1.56 13.33 2.95
CA TYR A 180 -1.11 14.71 3.02
C TYR A 180 -0.03 14.82 4.10
N ILE A 181 1.16 15.26 3.68
CA ILE A 181 2.31 15.40 4.56
C ILE A 181 2.67 16.88 4.69
N GLU A 182 2.74 17.40 5.90
CA GLU A 182 3.31 18.73 6.15
C GLU A 182 4.83 18.67 5.87
N PRO A 183 5.36 19.49 4.94
CA PRO A 183 6.70 19.32 4.40
C PRO A 183 7.85 19.63 5.36
N THR A 184 7.64 20.50 6.35
CA THR A 184 8.69 20.98 7.25
C THR A 184 9.06 19.92 8.28
N ALA A 185 8.05 19.41 8.99
CA ALA A 185 8.17 18.44 10.07
C ALA A 185 8.06 16.98 9.57
N GLY A 186 7.47 16.76 8.40
CA GLY A 186 7.25 15.42 7.85
C GLY A 186 6.09 14.67 8.50
N LEU A 187 5.10 15.40 9.01
CA LEU A 187 3.94 14.83 9.69
C LEU A 187 2.80 14.54 8.72
N VAL A 188 2.22 13.35 8.83
CA VAL A 188 0.98 13.01 8.11
C VAL A 188 -0.19 13.71 8.82
N ILE A 189 -0.83 14.67 8.15
CA ILE A 189 -1.94 15.44 8.71
C ILE A 189 -3.31 14.91 8.27
N TYR A 190 -3.33 14.19 7.14
CA TYR A 190 -4.51 13.51 6.63
C TYR A 190 -4.07 12.30 5.80
N ALA A 191 -4.79 11.19 5.93
CA ALA A 191 -4.60 10.01 5.09
C ALA A 191 -5.96 9.46 4.69
N LYS A 192 -6.08 9.00 3.45
CA LYS A 192 -7.20 8.21 2.96
C LYS A 192 -6.64 6.97 2.28
N GLN A 193 -6.91 5.82 2.86
CA GLN A 193 -6.56 4.51 2.31
C GLN A 193 -7.83 3.81 1.83
N MET A 194 -7.87 3.57 0.53
CA MET A 194 -8.92 2.83 -0.16
C MET A 194 -8.35 1.47 -0.57
N SER A 195 -8.82 0.40 0.05
CA SER A 195 -8.32 -0.96 -0.20
C SER A 195 -9.45 -1.96 -0.34
N GLN A 196 -9.21 -3.06 -1.03
CA GLN A 196 -10.19 -4.11 -1.28
C GLN A 196 -9.59 -5.48 -1.07
N ILE A 197 -10.34 -6.34 -0.40
CA ILE A 197 -10.02 -7.75 -0.19
C ILE A 197 -10.80 -8.55 -1.23
N ASN A 198 -10.06 -9.33 -2.00
CA ASN A 198 -10.59 -10.20 -3.05
C ASN A 198 -10.19 -11.65 -2.79
N VAL A 199 -10.99 -12.60 -3.26
CA VAL A 199 -10.71 -14.03 -3.15
C VAL A 199 -10.61 -14.66 -4.53
N GLY A 200 -9.48 -15.33 -4.80
CA GLY A 200 -9.28 -16.13 -6.00
C GLY A 200 -10.08 -17.42 -5.93
N MET A 201 -11.08 -17.57 -6.80
CA MET A 201 -11.87 -18.77 -6.96
C MET A 201 -11.50 -19.47 -8.26
N ILE A 202 -11.17 -20.77 -8.19
CA ILE A 202 -10.90 -21.60 -9.38
C ILE A 202 -11.87 -22.76 -9.43
N ALA A 203 -12.17 -23.22 -10.64
CA ALA A 203 -12.90 -24.46 -10.84
C ALA A 203 -12.17 -25.60 -10.10
N GLY A 204 -12.89 -26.24 -9.19
CA GLY A 204 -12.36 -27.34 -8.38
C GLY A 204 -12.93 -28.68 -8.79
N ASN A 205 -12.38 -29.75 -8.21
CA ASN A 205 -12.89 -31.11 -8.41
C ASN A 205 -14.12 -31.42 -7.55
N LEU A 206 -14.54 -30.49 -6.69
CA LEU A 206 -15.79 -30.60 -5.94
C LEU A 206 -16.97 -30.43 -6.90
N ARG A 207 -17.96 -31.33 -6.81
CA ARG A 207 -19.13 -31.37 -7.71
C ARG A 207 -19.87 -30.03 -7.83
N ILE A 208 -19.89 -29.23 -6.76
CA ILE A 208 -20.55 -27.91 -6.75
C ILE A 208 -19.72 -26.81 -7.43
N LEU A 209 -18.39 -26.97 -7.49
CA LEU A 209 -17.46 -25.98 -8.05
C LEU A 209 -16.95 -26.35 -9.45
N SER A 210 -17.26 -27.55 -9.95
CA SER A 210 -16.72 -28.05 -11.22
C SER A 210 -17.20 -27.29 -12.46
N LYS A 211 -18.30 -26.54 -12.35
CA LYS A 211 -18.83 -25.68 -13.41
C LYS A 211 -18.57 -24.19 -13.20
N MET A 212 -17.85 -23.83 -12.13
CA MET A 212 -17.50 -22.45 -11.84
C MET A 212 -16.43 -21.96 -12.81
N ARG A 213 -16.46 -20.68 -13.17
CA ARG A 213 -15.36 -20.03 -13.90
C ARG A 213 -14.29 -19.57 -12.92
N ASN A 214 -13.03 -19.55 -13.34
CA ASN A 214 -12.00 -18.91 -12.55
C ASN A 214 -12.30 -17.41 -12.46
N LEU A 215 -12.37 -16.87 -11.24
CA LEU A 215 -12.74 -15.48 -10.98
C LEU A 215 -11.98 -14.96 -9.76
N ILE A 216 -11.66 -13.66 -9.78
CA ILE A 216 -11.21 -12.92 -8.60
C ILE A 216 -12.43 -12.18 -8.04
N VAL A 217 -12.99 -12.68 -6.95
CA VAL A 217 -14.25 -12.18 -6.40
C VAL A 217 -13.98 -11.09 -5.37
N PRO A 218 -14.47 -9.85 -5.55
CA PRO A 218 -14.38 -8.81 -4.54
C PRO A 218 -15.28 -9.17 -3.36
N VAL A 219 -14.75 -9.13 -2.13
CA VAL A 219 -15.49 -9.50 -0.91
C VAL A 219 -15.93 -8.26 -0.15
N LEU A 220 -14.98 -7.36 0.12
CA LEU A 220 -15.23 -6.09 0.80
C LEU A 220 -14.15 -5.08 0.44
N TRP A 221 -14.49 -3.81 0.57
CA TRP A 221 -13.53 -2.71 0.53
C TRP A 221 -13.60 -1.90 1.83
N LEU A 222 -12.49 -1.23 2.13
CA LEU A 222 -12.28 -0.45 3.34
C LEU A 222 -11.85 0.96 2.93
N ASN A 223 -12.45 1.95 3.58
CA ASN A 223 -12.03 3.35 3.54
C ASN A 223 -11.52 3.72 4.93
N GLU A 224 -10.21 3.68 5.10
CA GLU A 224 -9.55 4.05 6.34
C GLU A 224 -9.04 5.48 6.22
N THR A 225 -9.53 6.35 7.10
CA THR A 225 -9.14 7.77 7.12
C THR A 225 -8.48 8.14 8.43
N ILE A 226 -7.41 8.91 8.34
CA ILE A 226 -6.77 9.57 9.48
C ILE A 226 -6.89 11.08 9.25
N ARG A 227 -7.25 11.81 10.30
CA ARG A 227 -7.30 13.27 10.29
C ARG A 227 -6.65 13.79 11.58
N ILE A 228 -5.77 14.76 11.45
CA ILE A 228 -5.23 15.49 12.60
C ILE A 228 -6.37 16.16 13.40
N ASP A 229 -6.34 16.06 14.72
CA ASP A 229 -7.32 16.73 15.58
C ASP A 229 -6.99 18.23 15.73
N ASP A 230 -7.99 19.02 16.14
CA ASP A 230 -7.86 20.47 16.23
C ASP A 230 -6.78 20.92 17.21
N ALA A 231 -6.58 20.22 18.33
CA ALA A 231 -5.60 20.61 19.34
C ALA A 231 -4.17 20.35 18.84
N THR A 232 -3.92 19.17 18.27
CA THR A 232 -2.61 18.85 17.67
C THR A 232 -2.31 19.76 16.48
N ARG A 233 -3.32 20.09 15.65
CA ARG A 233 -3.18 21.06 14.55
C ARG A 233 -2.76 22.44 15.05
N GLN A 234 -3.38 22.94 16.12
CA GLN A 234 -3.00 24.23 16.72
C GLN A 234 -1.57 24.21 17.28
N GLN A 235 -1.17 23.11 17.94
CA GLN A 235 0.21 22.94 18.42
C GLN A 235 1.22 22.99 17.28
N LEU A 236 0.94 22.29 16.18
CA LEU A 236 1.78 22.30 14.98
C LEU A 236 1.94 23.73 14.43
N LEU A 237 0.84 24.44 14.23
CA LEU A 237 0.85 25.82 13.73
C LEU A 237 1.63 26.78 14.65
N SER A 238 1.44 26.65 15.97
CA SER A 238 2.16 27.47 16.96
C SER A 238 3.67 27.23 16.93
N SER A 239 4.09 25.99 16.69
CA SER A 239 5.51 25.62 16.58
C SER A 239 6.18 26.28 15.37
N PHE A 240 5.47 26.43 14.26
CA PHE A 240 5.99 27.14 13.08
C PHE A 240 6.11 28.64 13.28
N ILE A 241 5.25 29.26 14.07
CA ILE A 241 5.36 30.69 14.41
C ILE A 241 6.65 30.92 15.20
N LEU A 242 6.94 30.06 16.17
CA LEU A 242 8.16 30.15 16.99
C LEU A 242 9.44 29.97 16.15
N LEU A 243 9.41 29.09 15.14
CA LEU A 243 10.53 28.88 14.23
C LEU A 243 10.81 30.08 13.31
N LYS A 244 9.81 30.90 12.99
CA LYS A 244 9.98 32.11 12.17
C LYS A 244 10.50 33.33 12.95
N GLN A 245 10.53 33.26 14.28
CA GLN A 245 10.98 34.35 15.16
C GLN A 245 12.43 34.20 15.65
N LYS A 246 13.10 33.09 15.28
CA LYS A 246 14.53 32.88 15.46
C LYS A 246 15.26 33.02 14.14
#